data_AF-A0A6N7D5A2-F1
#
_entry.id   AF-A0A6N7D5A2-F1
#
_cell.length_a   1.000
_cell.length_b   1.000
_cell.length_c   1.000
_cell.angle_alpha   90.00
_cell.angle_beta   90.00
_cell.angle_gamma   90.00
#
_symmetry.space_group_name_H-M   'P 1'
#
loop_
_entity.id
_entity.type
_entity.pdbx_description
1 polymer ?
#
loop_
_entity_poly.entity_id
_entity_poly.type
_entity_poly.pdbx_seq_one_letter_code
_entity_poly.pdbx_strand_id
1 'polypeptide(L)'
;MATPTSESVARALLKSSRYRAKRNGIRHTLALSDIHVPTHCPVLGIPLQPAQGRAGPASPSLDRLNPLRGYVRGNVVVVSWRANALKKDATAAELRRIAAFYTQLKPRP
;
A
#
# COMPACT_ATOMS: atom_id res chain seq x y z
N MET A 1 -3.99 -18.52 -11.80
CA MET A 1 -3.36 -17.90 -12.99
C MET A 1 -3.36 -16.39 -12.77
N ALA A 2 -2.19 -15.80 -12.57
CA ALA A 2 -2.08 -14.35 -12.41
C ALA A 2 -2.43 -13.70 -13.75
N THR A 3 -3.45 -12.83 -13.78
CA THR A 3 -3.79 -12.08 -15.01
C THR A 3 -2.56 -11.28 -15.46
N PRO A 4 -2.29 -11.15 -16.77
CA PRO A 4 -1.06 -10.54 -17.30
C PRO A 4 -0.80 -9.12 -16.76
N THR A 5 -1.86 -8.42 -16.31
CA THR A 5 -1.80 -7.10 -15.67
C THR A 5 -1.22 -7.13 -14.25
N SER A 6 -1.40 -8.22 -13.50
CA SER A 6 -0.96 -8.30 -12.10
C SER A 6 0.56 -8.44 -11.94
N GLU A 7 1.21 -9.20 -12.83
CA GLU A 7 2.66 -9.41 -12.78
C GLU A 7 3.45 -8.18 -13.23
N SER A 8 2.96 -7.45 -14.25
CA SER A 8 3.57 -6.19 -14.70
C SER A 8 3.49 -5.12 -13.60
N VAL A 9 2.36 -5.05 -12.89
CA VAL A 9 2.20 -4.19 -11.71
C VAL A 9 3.16 -4.61 -10.59
N ALA A 10 3.26 -5.91 -10.29
CA ALA A 10 4.19 -6.40 -9.28
C ALA A 10 5.65 -6.04 -9.60
N ARG A 11 6.06 -6.15 -10.87
CA ARG A 11 7.38 -5.70 -11.35
C ARG A 11 7.60 -4.19 -11.13
N ALA A 12 6.61 -3.37 -11.46
CA ALA A 12 6.67 -1.93 -11.24
C ALA A 12 6.79 -1.59 -9.74
N LEU A 13 5.99 -2.23 -8.89
CA LEU A 13 6.03 -2.07 -7.44
C LEU A 13 7.38 -2.49 -6.85
N LEU A 14 7.94 -3.61 -7.32
CA LEU A 14 9.26 -4.09 -6.92
C LEU A 14 10.33 -3.04 -7.27
N LYS A 15 10.33 -2.53 -8.51
CA LYS A 15 11.26 -1.49 -8.96
C LYS A 15 11.16 -0.23 -8.08
N SER A 16 9.95 0.28 -7.85
CA SER A 16 9.73 1.46 -7.01
C SER A 16 10.16 1.22 -5.56
N SER A 17 9.93 0.03 -5.01
CA SER A 17 10.35 -0.31 -3.65
C SER A 17 11.88 -0.35 -3.50
N ARG A 18 12.61 -0.87 -4.49
CA ARG A 18 14.08 -0.85 -4.51
C ARG A 18 14.62 0.58 -4.53
N TYR A 19 14.04 1.44 -5.36
CA TYR A 19 14.41 2.86 -5.42
C TYR A 19 14.20 3.56 -4.07
N ARG A 20 13.01 3.40 -3.47
CA ARG A 20 12.71 3.96 -2.13
C ARG A 20 13.63 3.40 -1.05
N ALA A 21 13.96 2.12 -1.14
CA ALA A 21 14.84 1.48 -0.17
C ALA A 21 16.25 2.07 -0.19
N LYS A 22 16.83 2.19 -1.40
CA LYS A 22 18.14 2.80 -1.62
C LYS A 22 18.15 4.26 -1.15
N ARG A 23 17.13 5.05 -1.53
CA ARG A 23 17.03 6.47 -1.15
C ARG A 23 16.99 6.68 0.37
N ASN A 24 16.32 5.78 1.10
CA ASN A 24 16.09 5.94 2.53
C ASN A 24 17.03 5.08 3.39
N GLY A 25 18.03 4.40 2.81
CA GLY A 25 18.96 3.55 3.55
C GLY A 25 18.31 2.38 4.29
N ILE A 26 17.19 1.85 3.79
CA ILE A 26 16.43 0.77 4.45
C ILE A 26 16.67 -0.58 3.78
N ARG A 27 16.61 -1.65 4.57
CA ARG A 27 16.74 -3.04 4.10
C ARG A 27 15.71 -3.37 3.02
N HIS A 28 16.17 -4.05 1.96
CA HIS A 28 15.34 -4.58 0.88
C HIS A 28 15.78 -5.99 0.51
N THR A 29 14.88 -6.97 0.65
CA THR A 29 15.14 -8.38 0.29
C THR A 29 13.96 -9.01 -0.46
N LEU A 30 13.04 -8.21 -0.99
CA LEU A 30 11.88 -8.73 -1.71
C LEU A 30 12.26 -9.27 -3.09
N ALA A 31 11.73 -10.44 -3.41
CA ALA A 31 11.64 -10.98 -4.76
C ALA A 31 10.27 -10.66 -5.37
N LEU A 32 10.13 -10.84 -6.69
CA LEU A 32 8.86 -10.63 -7.39
C LEU A 32 7.74 -11.54 -6.84
N SER A 33 8.09 -12.78 -6.49
CA SER A 33 7.19 -13.78 -5.91
C SER A 33 6.61 -13.38 -4.55
N ASP A 34 7.23 -12.41 -3.86
CA ASP A 34 6.76 -11.92 -2.56
C ASP A 34 5.68 -10.84 -2.70
N ILE A 35 5.37 -10.40 -3.93
CA ILE A 35 4.40 -9.35 -4.21
C ILE A 35 3.15 -9.96 -4.85
N HIS A 36 2.10 -10.06 -4.04
CA HIS A 36 0.76 -10.42 -4.51
C HIS A 36 -0.07 -9.16 -4.75
N VAL A 37 -0.57 -8.99 -5.97
CA VAL A 37 -1.43 -7.86 -6.36
C VAL A 37 -2.89 -8.34 -6.40
N PRO A 38 -3.73 -7.97 -5.42
CA PRO A 38 -5.14 -8.35 -5.43
C PRO A 38 -5.92 -7.52 -6.47
N THR A 39 -7.12 -7.96 -6.83
CA THR A 39 -8.02 -7.19 -7.72
C THR A 39 -8.60 -5.95 -7.04
N HIS A 40 -8.78 -6.00 -5.72
CA HIS A 40 -9.35 -4.94 -4.90
C HIS A 40 -8.43 -4.60 -3.73
N CYS A 41 -8.49 -3.35 -3.27
CA CYS A 41 -7.78 -2.91 -2.09
C CYS A 41 -8.35 -3.62 -0.85
N PRO A 42 -7.52 -4.34 -0.06
CA PRO A 42 -8.01 -5.07 1.10
C PRO A 42 -8.47 -4.16 2.25
N VAL A 43 -8.14 -2.87 2.21
CA VAL A 43 -8.52 -1.89 3.26
C VAL A 43 -9.81 -1.14 2.90
N LEU A 44 -9.95 -0.70 1.65
CA LEU A 44 -11.04 0.20 1.22
C LEU A 44 -12.05 -0.47 0.29
N GLY A 45 -11.81 -1.72 -0.14
CA GLY A 45 -12.70 -2.45 -1.05
C GLY A 45 -12.73 -1.93 -2.50
N ILE A 46 -12.02 -0.86 -2.83
CA ILE A 46 -12.01 -0.28 -4.19
C ILE A 46 -11.20 -1.14 -5.17
N PRO A 47 -11.61 -1.25 -6.46
CA PRO A 47 -10.81 -1.90 -7.49
C PRO A 47 -9.43 -1.26 -7.64
N LEU A 48 -8.37 -2.06 -7.75
CA LEU A 48 -7.03 -1.55 -8.00
C LEU A 48 -6.84 -1.29 -9.50
N GLN A 49 -6.52 -0.05 -9.85
CA GLN A 49 -6.39 0.41 -11.22
C GLN A 49 -5.04 1.12 -11.40
N PRO A 50 -4.07 0.47 -12.07
CA PRO A 50 -2.82 1.13 -12.45
C PRO A 50 -3.14 2.35 -13.33
N ALA A 51 -2.69 3.52 -12.91
CA ALA A 51 -2.87 4.73 -13.69
C ALA A 51 -1.83 4.82 -14.81
N GLN A 52 -2.21 5.40 -15.94
CA GLN A 52 -1.27 5.83 -16.98
C GLN A 52 -0.70 7.19 -16.57
N GLY A 53 0.59 7.23 -16.22
CA GLY A 53 1.25 8.45 -15.74
C GLY A 53 1.22 8.59 -14.22
N ARG A 54 0.50 9.59 -13.70
CA ARG A 54 0.51 9.91 -12.26
C ARG A 54 -0.36 8.92 -11.49
N ALA A 55 0.18 8.40 -10.38
CA ALA A 55 -0.56 7.54 -9.47
C ALA A 55 -1.83 8.23 -8.97
N GLY A 56 -2.98 7.56 -9.13
CA GLY A 56 -4.27 8.00 -8.63
C GLY A 56 -4.68 7.26 -7.35
N PRO A 57 -5.83 7.63 -6.73
CA PRO A 57 -6.31 7.02 -5.48
C PRO A 57 -6.44 5.49 -5.52
N ALA A 58 -6.83 4.94 -6.67
CA ALA A 58 -7.00 3.50 -6.90
C ALA A 58 -5.71 2.80 -7.36
N SER A 59 -4.61 3.53 -7.57
CA SER A 59 -3.37 2.93 -8.03
C SER A 59 -2.79 1.98 -6.98
N PRO A 60 -2.29 0.80 -7.37
CA PRO A 60 -1.68 -0.14 -6.44
C PRO A 60 -0.40 0.45 -5.84
N SER A 61 -0.22 0.23 -4.54
CA SER A 61 0.91 0.72 -3.74
C SER A 61 1.40 -0.39 -2.82
N LEU A 62 2.72 -0.57 -2.77
CA LEU A 62 3.38 -1.51 -1.85
C LEU A 62 3.65 -0.83 -0.51
N ASP A 63 2.81 -1.13 0.49
CA ASP A 63 2.92 -0.61 1.85
C ASP A 63 3.77 -1.54 2.74
N ARG A 64 4.43 -0.95 3.74
CA ARG A 64 5.18 -1.67 4.78
C ARG A 64 4.32 -1.77 6.03
N LEU A 65 4.09 -2.98 6.53
CA LEU A 65 3.31 -3.24 7.74
C LEU A 65 3.99 -2.62 8.97
N ASN A 66 5.29 -2.89 9.14
CA ASN A 66 6.14 -2.20 10.09
C ASN A 66 7.18 -1.36 9.33
N PRO A 67 7.15 -0.01 9.44
CA PRO A 67 8.09 0.88 8.76
C PRO A 67 9.56 0.60 9.08
N LEU A 68 9.87 0.10 10.28
CA LEU A 68 11.24 -0.15 10.77
C LEU A 68 11.87 -1.42 10.20
N ARG A 69 11.07 -2.38 9.70
CA ARG A 69 11.57 -3.68 9.19
C ARG A 69 11.99 -3.64 7.70
N GLY A 70 11.79 -2.52 7.00
CA GLY A 70 12.14 -2.36 5.59
C GLY A 70 11.23 -3.14 4.63
N TYR A 71 11.69 -3.34 3.40
CA TYR A 71 11.00 -4.11 2.36
C TYR A 71 11.47 -5.57 2.39
N VAL A 72 10.85 -6.39 3.23
CA VAL A 72 11.20 -7.81 3.42
C VAL A 72 9.95 -8.69 3.33
N ARG A 73 10.14 -9.98 3.02
CA ARG A 73 9.05 -10.98 2.99
C ARG A 73 8.25 -10.94 4.29
N GLY A 74 6.93 -10.94 4.19
CA GLY A 74 6.02 -10.89 5.34
C GLY A 74 5.89 -9.51 6.02
N ASN A 75 6.55 -8.47 5.52
CA ASN A 75 6.40 -7.10 6.03
C ASN A 75 5.76 -6.13 5.00
N VAL A 76 5.21 -6.65 3.91
CA VAL A 76 4.62 -5.83 2.85
C VAL A 76 3.25 -6.32 2.43
N VAL A 77 2.43 -5.40 1.95
CA VAL A 77 1.10 -5.66 1.40
C VAL A 77 0.83 -4.70 0.24
N VAL A 78 0.10 -5.15 -0.77
CA VAL A 78 -0.39 -4.27 -1.85
C VAL A 78 -1.76 -3.73 -1.46
N VAL A 79 -1.86 -2.41 -1.39
CA VAL A 79 -3.08 -1.65 -1.10
C VAL A 79 -3.27 -0.55 -2.14
N SER A 80 -4.38 0.18 -2.10
CA SER A 80 -4.54 1.38 -2.94
C SER A 80 -3.65 2.51 -2.43
N TRP A 81 -3.26 3.42 -3.32
CA TRP A 81 -2.51 4.61 -2.96
C TRP A 81 -3.25 5.45 -1.91
N ARG A 82 -4.59 5.55 -2.02
CA ARG A 82 -5.44 6.20 -1.02
C ARG A 82 -5.30 5.56 0.36
N ALA A 83 -5.38 4.23 0.47
CA ALA A 83 -5.22 3.54 1.75
C ALA A 83 -3.82 3.78 2.34
N ASN A 84 -2.78 3.70 1.50
CA ASN A 84 -1.42 3.97 1.92
C ASN A 84 -1.21 5.43 2.35
N ALA A 85 -1.88 6.39 1.71
CA ALA A 85 -1.83 7.81 2.07
C ALA A 85 -2.59 8.11 3.38
N LEU A 86 -3.72 7.45 3.63
CA LEU A 86 -4.45 7.53 4.90
C LEU A 86 -3.64 6.95 6.06
N LYS A 87 -2.97 5.81 5.83
CA LYS A 87 -2.04 5.23 6.81
C LYS A 87 -0.84 6.14 7.01
N LYS A 88 -0.16 6.54 5.93
CA LYS A 88 1.10 7.30 5.96
C LYS A 88 2.09 6.69 6.97
N ASP A 89 2.29 7.35 8.10
CA ASP A 89 3.14 7.00 9.23
C ASP A 89 2.35 6.63 10.49
N ALA A 90 1.02 6.65 10.44
CA ALA A 90 0.15 6.31 11.55
C ALA A 90 0.30 4.83 11.97
N THR A 91 0.30 4.63 13.27
CA THR A 91 0.13 3.34 13.92
C THR A 91 -1.33 2.90 13.83
N ALA A 92 -1.57 1.59 13.96
CA ALA A 92 -2.92 1.06 14.03
C ALA A 92 -3.74 1.67 15.19
N ALA A 93 -3.08 2.02 16.31
CA ALA A 93 -3.73 2.66 17.45
C ALA A 93 -4.19 4.08 17.13
N GLU A 94 -3.37 4.87 16.42
CA GLU A 94 -3.76 6.20 15.94
C GLU A 94 -4.92 6.13 14.96
N LEU A 95 -4.86 5.20 13.99
CA LEU A 95 -5.95 5.00 13.03
C LEU A 95 -7.28 4.67 13.71
N ARG A 96 -7.26 3.82 14.75
CA ARG A 96 -8.47 3.51 15.53
C ARG A 96 -9.02 4.73 16.27
N ARG A 97 -8.15 5.55 16.88
CA ARG A 97 -8.57 6.77 17.58
C ARG A 97 -9.17 7.79 16.62
N ILE A 98 -8.54 7.99 15.45
CA ILE A 98 -9.07 8.86 14.39
C ILE A 98 -10.45 8.39 13.96
N ALA A 99 -10.61 7.10 13.65
CA ALA A 99 -11.90 6.53 13.27
C ALA A 99 -12.95 6.73 14.37
N ALA A 100 -12.62 6.39 15.62
CA ALA A 100 -13.54 6.53 16.75
C ALA A 100 -14.00 7.98 16.97
N PHE A 101 -13.11 8.96 16.83
CA PHE A 101 -13.45 10.37 16.95
C PHE A 101 -14.46 10.82 15.89
N TYR A 102 -14.18 10.55 14.61
CA TYR A 102 -15.05 10.99 13.52
C TYR A 102 -16.38 10.22 13.45
N THR A 103 -16.44 8.97 13.92
CA THR A 103 -17.71 8.24 14.03
C THR A 103 -18.67 8.87 15.05
N GLN A 104 -18.15 9.54 16.08
CA GLN A 104 -18.98 10.22 17.09
C GLN A 104 -19.47 11.60 16.63
N LEU A 105 -18.76 12.23 15.69
CA LEU A 105 -19.16 13.50 15.11
C LEU A 105 -20.25 13.27 14.05
N LYS A 106 -21.51 13.27 14.49
CA LYS A 106 -22.64 13.46 13.57
C LYS A 106 -22.77 14.96 13.25
N PRO A 107 -22.78 15.37 11.97
CA PRO A 107 -23.16 16.73 11.62
C PRO A 107 -24.51 17.02 12.23
N ARG A 108 -24.65 18.16 12.92
CA ARG A 108 -25.98 18.63 13.31
C ARG A 108 -26.73 18.96 12.00
N PRO A 109 -28.03 18.63 11.92
CA PRO A 109 -28.84 18.95 10.75
C PRO A 109 -28.82 20.44 10.45
#